data_AF-A0A9D7RRL6-F1
#
_entry.id   AF-A0A9D7RRL6-F1
#
_cell.length_a   1.000
_cell.length_b   1.000
_cell.length_c   1.000
_cell.angle_alpha   90.00
_cell.angle_beta   90.00
_cell.angle_gamma   90.00
#
_symmetry.space_group_name_H-M   'P 1'
#
loop_
_entity.id
_entity.type
_entity.pdbx_description
1 polymer ?
#
loop_
_entity_poly.entity_id
_entity_poly.type
_entity_poly.pdbx_seq_one_letter_code
_entity_poly.pdbx_strand_id
1 'polypeptide(L)'
;MEPRKLARIILGLAIIAFGALTLFLSTSVLLDLFGIRERESPYVPSVVVANLIASLLYLPAGAGLLMKGRWTAELLATAVVVLIVGAVLLALHIATGGEYRTGTIGALTFRTLLTAAFYLIARWSLRATDHPATPEPMNRILLPLILLAIASLQSSCSEHTHDAAAHDDHTAAAPDSTPATVHDALPSVKLDNGQRWKANPETTTGIANMVGILDTYDPSSGDPKDLKAALDDEFKLIFERCTMTGESHEQLHNYLIPIHHALADLDGIREADRDTIAALLARYADYFE
;
A
#
# COMPACT_ATOMS: atom_id res chain seq x y z
N MET A 1 24.60 -28.92 -15.08
CA MET A 1 24.07 -27.84 -15.95
C MET A 1 25.09 -26.73 -16.02
N GLU A 2 25.37 -26.17 -17.20
CA GLU A 2 26.20 -24.98 -17.36
C GLU A 2 25.67 -23.83 -16.47
N PRO A 3 26.49 -23.18 -15.64
CA PRO A 3 26.04 -22.16 -14.67
C PRO A 3 25.30 -21.00 -15.35
N ARG A 4 25.71 -20.63 -16.57
CA ARG A 4 25.05 -19.60 -17.39
C ARG A 4 23.67 -20.00 -17.92
N LYS A 5 23.43 -21.30 -18.13
CA LYS A 5 22.12 -21.81 -18.53
C LYS A 5 21.16 -21.78 -17.35
N LEU A 6 21.63 -22.21 -16.18
CA LEU A 6 20.84 -22.19 -14.95
C LEU A 6 20.44 -20.75 -14.56
N ALA A 7 21.38 -19.80 -14.61
CA ALA A 7 21.12 -18.39 -14.30
C ALA A 7 20.02 -17.77 -15.19
N ARG A 8 20.01 -18.08 -16.49
CA ARG A 8 18.96 -17.61 -17.41
C ARG A 8 17.59 -18.21 -17.11
N ILE A 9 17.54 -19.51 -16.78
CA ILE A 9 16.28 -20.17 -16.42
C ILE A 9 15.71 -19.53 -15.15
N ILE A 10 16.53 -19.37 -14.12
CA ILE A 10 16.13 -18.72 -12.87
C ILE A 10 15.64 -17.30 -13.14
N LEU A 11 16.37 -16.51 -13.92
CA LEU A 11 15.98 -15.14 -14.26
C LEU A 11 14.67 -15.10 -15.06
N GLY A 12 14.49 -15.99 -16.04
CA GLY A 12 13.27 -16.07 -16.84
C GLY A 12 12.05 -16.42 -15.99
N LEU A 13 12.17 -17.41 -15.10
CA LEU A 13 11.12 -17.78 -14.15
C LEU A 13 10.82 -16.65 -13.16
N ALA A 14 11.84 -15.96 -12.66
CA ALA A 14 11.67 -14.81 -11.77
C ALA A 14 10.90 -13.67 -12.44
N ILE A 15 11.21 -13.34 -13.69
CA ILE A 15 10.48 -12.32 -14.47
C ILE A 15 9.02 -12.73 -14.67
N ILE A 16 8.74 -14.00 -15.00
CA ILE A 16 7.36 -14.51 -15.17
C ILE A 16 6.60 -14.43 -13.84
N ALA A 17 7.18 -14.90 -12.74
CA ALA A 17 6.55 -14.87 -11.42
C ALA A 17 6.24 -13.43 -10.98
N PHE A 18 7.21 -12.53 -11.15
CA PHE A 18 7.02 -11.11 -10.86
C PHE A 18 5.93 -10.48 -11.74
N GLY A 19 5.88 -10.83 -13.03
CA GLY A 19 4.82 -10.41 -13.94
C GLY A 19 3.45 -10.91 -13.55
N ALA A 20 3.31 -12.20 -13.25
CA ALA A 20 2.04 -12.79 -12.84
C ALA A 20 1.51 -12.17 -11.54
N LEU A 21 2.39 -11.98 -10.54
CA LEU A 21 2.04 -11.34 -9.28
C LEU A 21 1.60 -9.88 -9.51
N THR A 22 2.36 -9.12 -10.29
CA THR A 22 2.03 -7.71 -10.58
C THR A 22 0.73 -7.58 -11.37
N LEU A 23 0.48 -8.49 -12.31
CA LEU A 23 -0.76 -8.56 -13.09
C LEU A 23 -1.95 -8.85 -12.18
N PHE A 24 -1.82 -9.82 -11.28
CA PHE A 24 -2.85 -10.15 -10.29
C PHE A 24 -3.17 -8.96 -9.40
N LEU A 25 -2.16 -8.32 -8.80
CA LEU A 25 -2.35 -7.16 -7.93
C LEU A 25 -2.99 -5.98 -8.69
N SER A 26 -2.44 -5.61 -9.85
CA SER A 26 -2.94 -4.46 -10.63
C SER A 26 -4.37 -4.69 -11.12
N THR A 27 -4.70 -5.91 -11.56
CA THR A 27 -6.06 -6.28 -11.99
C THR A 27 -7.02 -6.28 -10.82
N SER A 28 -6.60 -6.77 -9.66
CA SER A 28 -7.44 -6.82 -8.46
C SER A 28 -7.77 -5.44 -7.92
N VAL A 29 -6.83 -4.49 -8.00
CA VAL A 29 -7.08 -3.08 -7.66
C VAL A 29 -8.06 -2.44 -8.66
N LEU A 30 -7.88 -2.70 -9.96
CA LEU A 30 -8.69 -2.07 -11.01
C LEU A 30 -10.12 -2.63 -11.09
N LEU A 31 -10.29 -3.94 -10.87
CA LEU A 31 -11.56 -4.65 -10.96
C LEU A 31 -12.23 -4.88 -9.59
N ASP A 32 -11.66 -4.30 -8.52
CA ASP A 32 -12.18 -4.43 -7.16
C ASP A 32 -12.30 -5.88 -6.66
N LEU A 33 -11.32 -6.71 -7.03
CA LEU A 33 -11.31 -8.13 -6.67
C LEU A 33 -10.62 -8.31 -5.33
N PHE A 34 -11.14 -9.25 -4.53
CA PHE A 34 -10.54 -9.71 -3.27
C PHE A 34 -10.30 -8.60 -2.22
N GLY A 35 -11.01 -7.48 -2.30
CA GLY A 35 -10.85 -6.34 -1.37
C GLY A 35 -9.47 -5.67 -1.44
N ILE A 36 -8.71 -5.87 -2.52
CA ILE A 36 -7.35 -5.31 -2.66
C ILE A 36 -7.41 -3.79 -2.94
N ARG A 37 -8.46 -3.34 -3.64
CA ARG A 37 -8.67 -1.92 -3.95
C ARG A 37 -8.79 -1.05 -2.70
N GLU A 38 -9.54 -1.52 -1.70
CA GLU A 38 -9.71 -0.83 -0.41
C GLU A 38 -8.39 -0.75 0.36
N ARG A 39 -7.59 -1.83 0.34
CA ARG A 39 -6.25 -1.88 0.98
C ARG A 39 -5.23 -0.95 0.32
N GLU A 40 -5.33 -0.75 -0.99
CA GLU A 40 -4.44 0.15 -1.73
C GLU A 40 -4.95 1.59 -1.82
N SER A 41 -6.18 1.88 -1.40
CA SER A 41 -6.77 3.23 -1.38
C SER A 41 -6.05 4.18 -0.40
N PRO A 42 -5.87 5.47 -0.71
CA PRO A 42 -6.04 6.10 -2.02
C PRO A 42 -4.92 5.68 -2.98
N TYR A 43 -5.29 4.97 -4.05
CA TYR A 43 -4.36 4.57 -5.11
C TYR A 43 -4.47 5.53 -6.28
N VAL A 44 -3.35 5.72 -6.98
CA VAL A 44 -3.31 6.59 -8.17
C VAL A 44 -3.57 5.74 -9.41
N PRO A 45 -4.72 5.90 -10.11
CA PRO A 45 -5.11 5.00 -11.20
C PRO A 45 -4.10 4.93 -12.35
N SER A 46 -3.45 6.06 -12.67
CA SER A 46 -2.41 6.12 -13.71
C SER A 46 -1.22 5.21 -13.40
N VAL A 47 -0.85 5.09 -12.13
CA VAL A 47 0.23 4.20 -11.67
C VAL A 47 -0.19 2.74 -11.78
N VAL A 48 -1.42 2.41 -11.39
CA VAL A 48 -1.95 1.04 -11.48
C VAL A 48 -1.99 0.57 -12.93
N VAL A 49 -2.44 1.42 -13.85
CA VAL A 49 -2.46 1.12 -15.30
C VAL A 49 -1.04 0.94 -15.85
N ALA A 50 -0.08 1.79 -15.47
CA ALA A 50 1.31 1.62 -15.87
C ALA A 50 1.90 0.27 -15.40
N ASN A 51 1.61 -0.13 -14.14
CA ASN A 51 2.04 -1.42 -13.60
C ASN A 51 1.36 -2.60 -14.30
N LEU A 52 0.08 -2.47 -14.65
CA LEU A 52 -0.65 -3.46 -15.43
C LEU A 52 -0.01 -3.67 -16.80
N ILE A 53 0.26 -2.60 -17.54
CA ILE A 53 0.93 -2.66 -18.85
C ILE A 53 2.31 -3.29 -18.71
N ALA A 54 3.11 -2.87 -17.72
CA ALA A 54 4.44 -3.43 -17.48
C ALA A 54 4.37 -4.94 -17.18
N SER A 55 3.39 -5.38 -16.41
CA SER A 55 3.19 -6.80 -16.08
C SER A 55 2.87 -7.66 -17.31
N LEU A 56 2.07 -7.13 -18.25
CA LEU A 56 1.78 -7.78 -19.53
C LEU A 56 3.01 -7.90 -20.42
N LEU A 57 3.99 -6.99 -20.28
CA LEU A 57 5.28 -7.08 -20.98
C LEU A 57 6.23 -8.10 -20.33
N TYR A 58 6.16 -8.31 -19.00
CA TYR A 58 7.02 -9.25 -18.30
C TYR A 58 6.78 -10.71 -18.68
N LEU A 59 5.51 -11.12 -18.85
CA LEU A 59 5.17 -12.50 -19.18
C LEU A 59 5.85 -12.99 -20.48
N PRO A 60 5.67 -12.31 -21.63
CA PRO A 60 6.40 -12.66 -22.84
C PRO A 60 7.91 -12.45 -22.63
N ALA A 61 8.38 -11.37 -21.99
CA ALA A 61 9.82 -11.14 -21.82
C ALA A 61 10.54 -12.30 -21.12
N GLY A 62 9.96 -12.83 -20.04
CA GLY A 62 10.48 -13.98 -19.32
C GLY A 62 10.47 -15.26 -20.16
N ALA A 63 9.39 -15.52 -20.91
CA ALA A 63 9.34 -16.64 -21.86
C ALA A 63 10.41 -16.50 -22.96
N GLY A 64 10.61 -15.29 -23.49
CA GLY A 64 11.66 -14.99 -24.45
C GLY A 64 13.06 -15.28 -23.91
N LEU A 65 13.31 -15.02 -22.63
CA LEU A 65 14.61 -15.29 -22.04
C LEU A 65 14.89 -16.80 -21.98
N LEU A 66 13.86 -17.61 -21.71
CA LEU A 66 13.94 -19.07 -21.77
C LEU A 66 14.19 -19.59 -23.20
N MET A 67 13.63 -18.90 -24.20
CA MET A 67 13.79 -19.20 -25.63
C MET A 67 15.01 -18.51 -26.28
N LYS A 68 15.85 -17.79 -25.52
CA LYS A 68 16.97 -16.96 -26.00
C LYS A 68 16.56 -15.88 -27.02
N GLY A 69 15.35 -15.37 -26.94
CA GLY A 69 14.84 -14.29 -27.77
C GLY A 69 15.48 -12.94 -27.44
N ARG A 70 16.00 -12.24 -28.44
CA ARG A 70 16.56 -10.88 -28.30
C ARG A 70 15.50 -9.84 -27.94
N TRP A 71 14.26 -10.14 -28.29
CA TRP A 71 13.07 -9.35 -27.98
C TRP A 71 12.78 -9.21 -26.49
N THR A 72 13.32 -10.09 -25.63
CA THR A 72 13.25 -9.94 -24.17
C THR A 72 13.79 -8.59 -23.71
N ALA A 73 14.94 -8.17 -24.22
CA ALA A 73 15.57 -6.92 -23.79
C ALA A 73 14.74 -5.70 -24.24
N GLU A 74 14.07 -5.78 -25.39
CA GLU A 74 13.21 -4.71 -25.90
C GLU A 74 11.91 -4.60 -25.09
N LEU A 75 11.29 -5.72 -24.74
CA LEU A 75 10.10 -5.72 -23.88
C LEU A 75 10.40 -5.19 -22.47
N LEU A 76 11.53 -5.61 -21.87
CA LEU A 76 11.94 -5.10 -20.56
C LEU A 76 12.29 -3.61 -20.62
N ALA A 77 12.96 -3.14 -21.68
CA ALA A 77 13.22 -1.71 -21.88
C ALA A 77 11.90 -0.92 -21.98
N THR A 78 10.93 -1.43 -22.73
CA THR A 78 9.61 -0.82 -22.87
C THR A 78 8.89 -0.77 -21.52
N ALA A 79 8.97 -1.83 -20.72
CA ALA A 79 8.39 -1.85 -19.38
C ALA A 79 9.03 -0.81 -18.44
N VAL A 80 10.36 -0.61 -18.50
CA VAL A 80 11.04 0.47 -17.76
C VAL A 80 10.48 1.84 -18.17
N VAL A 81 10.33 2.09 -19.48
CA VAL A 81 9.78 3.37 -19.96
C VAL A 81 8.35 3.58 -19.46
N VAL A 82 7.49 2.56 -19.55
CA VAL A 82 6.10 2.62 -19.03
C VAL A 82 6.08 2.96 -17.53
N LEU A 83 6.96 2.34 -16.73
CA LEU A 83 7.05 2.63 -15.30
C LEU A 83 7.57 4.04 -15.01
N ILE A 84 8.55 4.53 -15.77
CA ILE A 84 9.04 5.92 -15.66
C ILE A 84 7.90 6.91 -15.99
N VAL A 85 7.12 6.65 -17.04
CA VAL A 85 5.94 7.47 -17.37
C VAL A 85 4.95 7.45 -16.21
N GLY A 86 4.67 6.27 -15.63
CA GLY A 86 3.85 6.15 -14.42
C GLY A 86 4.37 6.97 -13.23
N ALA A 87 5.70 7.00 -13.03
CA ALA A 87 6.34 7.78 -11.97
C ALA A 87 6.23 9.29 -12.20
N VAL A 88 6.37 9.74 -13.45
CA VAL A 88 6.15 11.15 -13.81
C VAL A 88 4.69 11.54 -13.58
N LEU A 89 3.74 10.71 -13.99
CA LEU A 89 2.31 10.97 -13.75
C LEU A 89 1.98 11.02 -12.26
N LEU A 90 2.58 10.15 -11.44
CA LEU A 90 2.47 10.21 -9.99
C LEU A 90 3.03 11.51 -9.42
N ALA A 91 4.21 11.93 -9.86
CA ALA A 91 4.83 13.17 -9.41
C ALA A 91 3.97 14.40 -9.75
N LEU A 92 3.36 14.43 -10.93
CA LEU A 92 2.41 15.47 -11.33
C LEU A 92 1.14 15.44 -10.47
N HIS A 93 0.58 14.25 -10.21
CA HIS A 93 -0.59 14.08 -9.34
C HIS A 93 -0.33 14.60 -7.92
N ILE A 94 0.85 14.31 -7.36
CA ILE A 94 1.29 14.83 -6.06
C ILE A 94 1.44 16.36 -6.11
N ALA A 95 2.05 16.89 -7.18
CA ALA A 95 2.24 18.34 -7.33
C ALA A 95 0.91 19.11 -7.44
N THR A 96 -0.15 18.47 -7.96
CA THR A 96 -1.52 19.04 -8.00
C THR A 96 -2.30 18.86 -6.69
N GLY A 97 -1.70 18.30 -5.64
CA GLY A 97 -2.35 18.06 -4.35
C GLY A 97 -3.23 16.81 -4.32
N GLY A 98 -3.05 15.88 -5.26
CA GLY A 98 -3.83 14.64 -5.31
C GLY A 98 -3.44 13.66 -4.20
N GLU A 99 -4.42 12.97 -3.64
CA GLU A 99 -4.20 11.96 -2.61
C GLU A 99 -3.43 10.76 -3.16
N TYR A 100 -2.53 10.22 -2.33
CA TYR A 100 -1.74 9.05 -2.64
C TYR A 100 -1.30 8.35 -1.35
N ARG A 101 -1.10 7.03 -1.44
CA ARG A 101 -0.46 6.27 -0.37
C ARG A 101 1.06 6.34 -0.49
N THR A 102 1.76 6.56 0.61
CA THR A 102 3.25 6.57 0.64
C THR A 102 3.85 5.24 0.13
N GLY A 103 3.17 4.12 0.38
CA GLY A 103 3.49 2.81 -0.17
C GLY A 103 3.49 2.75 -1.71
N THR A 104 2.72 3.59 -2.40
CA THR A 104 2.71 3.65 -3.88
C THR A 104 4.04 4.12 -4.44
N ILE A 105 4.70 5.09 -3.78
CA ILE A 105 6.04 5.58 -4.16
C ILE A 105 7.07 4.45 -4.01
N GLY A 106 7.05 3.76 -2.86
CA GLY A 106 7.96 2.65 -2.58
C GLY A 106 7.78 1.49 -3.58
N ALA A 107 6.53 1.09 -3.82
CA ALA A 107 6.21 0.01 -4.74
C ALA A 107 6.61 0.35 -6.20
N LEU A 108 6.32 1.56 -6.67
CA LEU A 108 6.68 1.99 -8.03
C LEU A 108 8.21 2.10 -8.22
N THR A 109 8.90 2.64 -7.22
CA THR A 109 10.38 2.74 -7.22
C THR A 109 11.00 1.34 -7.27
N PHE A 110 10.55 0.43 -6.41
CA PHE A 110 11.02 -0.96 -6.40
C PHE A 110 10.83 -1.64 -7.75
N ARG A 111 9.61 -1.56 -8.34
CA ARG A 111 9.34 -2.15 -9.66
C ARG A 111 10.24 -1.56 -10.74
N THR A 112 10.43 -0.24 -10.75
CA THR A 112 11.27 0.43 -11.75
C THR A 112 12.73 -0.03 -11.67
N LEU A 113 13.30 -0.07 -10.45
CA LEU A 113 14.68 -0.52 -10.24
C LEU A 113 14.86 -2.00 -10.55
N LEU A 114 13.95 -2.85 -10.08
CA LEU A 114 14.00 -4.29 -10.33
C LEU A 114 13.89 -4.60 -11.83
N THR A 115 12.98 -3.93 -12.54
CA THR A 115 12.83 -4.10 -13.98
C THR A 115 14.03 -3.57 -14.76
N ALA A 116 14.62 -2.46 -14.33
CA ALA A 116 15.88 -1.99 -14.90
C ALA A 116 17.01 -3.02 -14.68
N ALA A 117 17.08 -3.65 -13.51
CA ALA A 117 18.03 -4.73 -13.25
C ALA A 117 17.78 -5.94 -14.16
N PHE A 118 16.52 -6.39 -14.31
CA PHE A 118 16.16 -7.45 -15.25
C PHE A 118 16.57 -7.11 -16.68
N TYR A 119 16.31 -5.89 -17.13
CA TYR A 119 16.72 -5.40 -18.44
C TYR A 119 18.24 -5.50 -18.63
N LEU A 120 19.02 -4.96 -17.70
CA LEU A 120 20.49 -4.95 -17.78
C LEU A 120 21.07 -6.36 -17.79
N ILE A 121 20.59 -7.23 -16.89
CA ILE A 121 21.06 -8.62 -16.80
C ILE A 121 20.65 -9.42 -18.03
N ALA A 122 19.40 -9.28 -18.51
CA ALA A 122 18.95 -9.95 -19.73
C ALA A 122 19.75 -9.50 -20.95
N ARG A 123 20.01 -8.18 -21.08
CA ARG A 123 20.82 -7.62 -22.17
C ARG A 123 22.26 -8.12 -22.13
N TRP A 124 22.86 -8.19 -20.95
CA TRP A 124 24.21 -8.74 -20.78
C TRP A 124 24.26 -10.24 -21.12
N SER A 125 23.28 -11.01 -20.64
CA SER A 125 23.19 -12.46 -20.85
C SER A 125 22.99 -12.84 -22.32
N LEU A 126 22.17 -12.08 -23.06
CA LEU A 126 21.90 -12.31 -24.49
C LEU A 126 23.04 -11.80 -25.40
N ARG A 127 23.74 -10.73 -25.02
CA ARG A 127 24.93 -10.26 -25.75
C ARG A 127 26.10 -11.24 -25.67
N ALA A 128 26.21 -11.98 -24.57
CA ALA A 128 27.23 -13.03 -24.43
C ALA A 128 27.00 -14.24 -25.37
N THR A 129 25.87 -14.30 -26.08
CA THR A 129 25.49 -15.44 -26.92
C THR A 129 25.51 -15.20 -28.44
N ASP A 130 25.67 -13.97 -28.95
CA ASP A 130 25.58 -13.70 -30.40
C ASP A 130 26.79 -12.95 -30.99
N HIS A 131 27.41 -13.59 -31.99
CA HIS A 131 28.03 -12.98 -33.17
C HIS A 131 26.90 -12.40 -34.06
N PRO A 132 27.10 -11.32 -34.83
CA PRO A 132 25.99 -10.46 -35.26
C PRO A 132 25.11 -11.11 -36.33
N ALA A 133 23.84 -11.35 -36.00
CA ALA A 133 22.77 -11.49 -36.98
C ALA A 133 21.84 -10.28 -36.90
N THR A 134 21.40 -9.81 -38.05
CA THR A 134 20.68 -8.56 -38.33
C THR A 134 19.39 -8.38 -37.51
N PRO A 135 19.00 -7.14 -37.18
CA PRO A 135 17.74 -6.85 -36.49
C PRO A 135 16.56 -6.94 -37.46
N GLU A 136 15.62 -7.85 -37.20
CA GLU A 136 14.29 -7.86 -37.85
C GLU A 136 13.40 -6.77 -37.20
N PRO A 137 12.61 -6.01 -37.99
CA PRO A 137 11.97 -4.78 -37.52
C PRO A 137 10.68 -5.07 -36.73
N MET A 138 10.81 -5.32 -35.43
CA MET A 138 9.70 -5.29 -34.47
C MET A 138 9.22 -3.87 -34.10
N ASN A 139 9.42 -2.89 -35.00
CA ASN A 139 8.91 -1.53 -34.86
C ASN A 139 7.43 -1.41 -35.29
N ARG A 140 6.84 -2.48 -35.84
CA ARG A 140 5.47 -2.45 -36.42
C ARG A 140 4.34 -2.84 -35.45
N ILE A 141 4.65 -3.48 -34.32
CA ILE A 141 3.65 -3.97 -33.35
C ILE A 141 3.73 -3.23 -32.01
N LEU A 142 4.91 -2.68 -31.65
CA LEU A 142 5.12 -1.98 -30.38
C LEU A 142 4.52 -0.55 -30.37
N LEU A 143 4.59 0.15 -31.51
CA LEU A 143 4.05 1.50 -31.68
C LEU A 143 2.52 1.60 -31.51
N PRO A 144 1.68 0.69 -32.06
CA PRO A 144 0.24 0.75 -31.82
C PRO A 144 -0.16 0.42 -30.37
N LEU A 145 0.61 -0.39 -29.63
CA LEU A 145 0.37 -0.66 -28.20
C LEU A 145 0.67 0.55 -27.32
N ILE A 146 1.69 1.33 -27.67
CA ILE A 146 2.00 2.61 -27.00
C ILE A 146 0.92 3.67 -27.32
N LEU A 147 0.43 3.72 -28.57
CA LEU A 147 -0.61 4.66 -28.99
C LEU A 147 -2.01 4.31 -28.45
N LEU A 148 -2.35 3.03 -28.30
CA LEU A 148 -3.62 2.59 -27.71
C LEU A 148 -3.71 2.93 -26.21
N ALA A 149 -2.57 2.93 -25.50
CA ALA A 149 -2.48 3.37 -24.11
C ALA A 149 -2.65 4.91 -23.97
N ILE A 150 -2.20 5.70 -24.94
CA ILE A 150 -2.36 7.17 -24.96
C ILE A 150 -3.80 7.57 -25.34
N ALA A 151 -4.44 6.83 -26.27
CA ALA A 151 -5.80 7.12 -26.73
C ALA A 151 -6.89 6.84 -25.68
N SER A 152 -6.57 6.13 -24.60
CA SER A 152 -7.51 5.82 -23.51
C SER A 152 -7.71 7.00 -22.53
N LEU A 153 -6.96 8.11 -22.68
CA LEU A 153 -7.05 9.29 -21.80
C LEU A 153 -7.88 10.44 -22.39
N GLN A 154 -8.56 10.26 -23.51
CA GLN A 154 -9.45 11.29 -24.05
C GLN A 154 -10.83 10.74 -24.37
N SER A 155 -11.67 10.63 -23.35
CA SER A 155 -13.12 10.77 -23.52
C SER A 155 -13.81 11.11 -22.20
N SER A 156 -13.95 12.40 -21.95
CA SER A 156 -15.24 13.07 -21.69
C SER A 156 -15.02 14.32 -20.83
N CYS A 157 -14.94 15.46 -21.51
CA CYS A 157 -15.36 16.72 -20.91
C CYS A 157 -16.89 16.70 -20.88
N SER A 158 -17.49 17.00 -19.72
CA SER A 158 -18.79 17.67 -19.70
C SER A 158 -18.59 18.98 -18.97
N GLU A 159 -18.70 20.04 -19.76
CA GLU A 159 -18.77 21.43 -19.33
C GLU A 159 -20.14 21.66 -18.68
N HIS A 160 -20.15 22.24 -17.48
CA HIS A 160 -21.35 22.91 -16.97
C HIS A 160 -20.93 24.19 -16.26
N THR A 161 -21.05 25.28 -16.99
CA THR A 161 -21.20 26.63 -16.45
C THR A 161 -22.51 26.73 -15.68
N HIS A 162 -22.47 27.35 -14.50
CA HIS A 162 -23.51 28.26 -14.00
C HIS A 162 -22.98 29.11 -12.85
N ASP A 163 -22.85 30.40 -13.19
CA ASP A 163 -23.15 31.62 -12.45
C ASP A 163 -22.79 31.82 -10.97
N ALA A 164 -22.21 33.00 -10.78
CA ALA A 164 -21.95 33.68 -9.53
C ALA A 164 -23.23 33.94 -8.71
N ALA A 165 -23.12 33.73 -7.41
CA ALA A 165 -23.80 34.55 -6.42
C ALA A 165 -22.84 34.78 -5.26
N ALA A 166 -22.56 36.06 -5.04
CA ALA A 166 -21.81 36.58 -3.92
C ALA A 166 -22.44 36.17 -2.59
N HIS A 167 -21.59 35.86 -1.61
CA HIS A 167 -21.79 36.31 -0.25
C HIS A 167 -20.43 36.47 0.43
N ASP A 168 -20.05 37.74 0.59
CA ASP A 168 -19.10 38.20 1.57
C ASP A 168 -19.54 37.75 2.96
N ASP A 169 -18.60 37.21 3.73
CA ASP A 169 -18.03 37.85 4.92
C ASP A 169 -17.60 36.75 5.91
N HIS A 170 -16.29 36.69 6.17
CA HIS A 170 -15.74 36.72 7.54
C HIS A 170 -14.25 36.37 7.53
N THR A 171 -13.48 37.44 7.66
CA THR A 171 -12.42 37.60 8.65
C THR A 171 -11.10 36.87 8.43
N ALA A 172 -10.13 37.67 8.03
CA ALA A 172 -8.70 37.41 8.09
C ALA A 172 -8.21 37.10 9.52
N ALA A 173 -7.40 36.05 9.64
CA ALA A 173 -6.32 35.99 10.61
C ALA A 173 -5.11 35.27 9.97
N ALA A 174 -3.97 35.94 10.06
CA ALA A 174 -2.68 35.60 9.45
C ALA A 174 -2.06 34.29 10.02
N PRO A 175 -1.07 33.69 9.32
CA PRO A 175 -0.45 32.44 9.75
C PRO A 175 0.60 32.72 10.82
N ASP A 176 0.38 32.23 12.03
CA ASP A 176 1.41 32.27 13.06
C ASP A 176 2.38 31.12 12.84
N SER A 177 3.62 31.49 12.53
CA SER A 177 4.75 30.58 12.35
C SER A 177 5.51 30.56 13.66
N THR A 178 5.27 29.56 14.51
CA THR A 178 6.14 29.30 15.67
C THR A 178 6.74 27.90 15.58
N PRO A 179 8.07 27.77 15.46
CA PRO A 179 8.75 26.48 15.60
C PRO A 179 9.02 26.22 17.09
N ALA A 180 8.32 25.24 17.69
CA ALA A 180 8.60 24.78 19.04
C ALA A 180 8.27 23.28 19.23
N THR A 181 9.34 22.52 19.44
CA THR A 181 9.44 21.27 20.23
C THR A 181 8.20 20.79 20.98
N VAL A 182 7.71 19.58 20.67
CA VAL A 182 6.90 18.76 21.59
C VAL A 182 7.35 17.30 21.45
N HIS A 183 8.10 16.81 22.43
CA HIS A 183 8.13 15.40 22.75
C HIS A 183 7.02 15.15 23.80
N ASP A 184 6.25 14.07 23.59
CA ASP A 184 5.43 13.34 24.58
C ASP A 184 4.04 13.88 24.99
N ALA A 185 3.21 14.32 24.05
CA ALA A 185 1.75 14.27 24.24
C ALA A 185 1.19 13.02 23.56
N LEU A 186 0.53 12.13 24.32
CA LEU A 186 -0.19 10.99 23.73
C LEU A 186 -1.28 11.52 22.77
N PRO A 187 -1.42 10.92 21.58
CA PRO A 187 -2.39 11.40 20.61
C PRO A 187 -3.82 11.22 21.12
N SER A 188 -4.67 12.20 20.86
CA SER A 188 -6.10 12.16 21.20
C SER A 188 -6.93 11.64 20.03
N VAL A 189 -7.93 10.82 20.31
CA VAL A 189 -8.91 10.35 19.31
C VAL A 189 -9.89 11.47 18.98
N LYS A 190 -10.11 11.72 17.68
CA LYS A 190 -11.10 12.68 17.16
C LYS A 190 -12.34 11.94 16.68
N LEU A 191 -13.50 12.61 16.72
CA LEU A 191 -14.74 12.10 16.13
C LEU A 191 -14.81 12.44 14.63
N ASP A 192 -15.52 11.63 13.85
CA ASP A 192 -15.84 11.89 12.45
C ASP A 192 -16.96 12.94 12.38
N ASN A 193 -16.59 14.22 12.34
CA ASN A 193 -17.56 15.32 12.29
C ASN A 193 -18.62 15.25 13.42
N GLY A 194 -18.20 14.80 14.60
CA GLY A 194 -19.07 14.59 15.77
C GLY A 194 -19.76 13.22 15.83
N GLN A 195 -19.53 12.34 14.85
CA GLN A 195 -20.00 10.96 14.82
C GLN A 195 -18.88 9.98 15.20
N ARG A 196 -19.26 8.76 15.60
CA ARG A 196 -18.31 7.68 15.87
C ARG A 196 -17.82 7.07 14.57
N TRP A 197 -16.59 6.57 14.60
CA TRP A 197 -15.98 5.84 13.49
C TRP A 197 -16.56 4.44 13.37
N LYS A 198 -16.85 4.03 12.15
CA LYS A 198 -17.23 2.65 11.88
C LYS A 198 -16.01 1.74 11.98
N ALA A 199 -16.00 0.85 12.95
CA ALA A 199 -14.96 -0.15 13.09
C ALA A 199 -15.29 -1.43 12.32
N ASN A 200 -14.25 -2.16 11.93
CA ASN A 200 -14.44 -3.50 11.38
C ASN A 200 -14.80 -4.50 12.49
N PRO A 201 -15.54 -5.58 12.18
CA PRO A 201 -15.95 -6.56 13.19
C PRO A 201 -14.79 -7.18 13.95
N GLU A 202 -13.63 -7.35 13.32
CA GLU A 202 -12.46 -7.95 13.94
C GLU A 202 -11.89 -7.07 15.07
N THR A 203 -11.83 -5.74 14.88
CA THR A 203 -11.40 -4.80 15.92
C THR A 203 -12.40 -4.77 17.07
N THR A 204 -13.69 -4.63 16.77
CA THR A 204 -14.74 -4.62 17.82
C THR A 204 -14.74 -5.93 18.61
N THR A 205 -14.54 -7.08 17.94
CA THR A 205 -14.42 -8.38 18.60
C THR A 205 -13.16 -8.45 19.47
N GLY A 206 -12.02 -7.98 18.98
CA GLY A 206 -10.77 -8.05 19.75
C GLY A 206 -10.81 -7.17 21.00
N ILE A 207 -11.40 -5.96 20.92
CA ILE A 207 -11.63 -5.12 22.10
C ILE A 207 -12.57 -5.82 23.10
N ALA A 208 -13.66 -6.43 22.62
CA ALA A 208 -14.57 -7.19 23.48
C ALA A 208 -13.88 -8.40 24.15
N ASN A 209 -12.99 -9.09 23.44
CA ASN A 209 -12.19 -10.18 23.99
C ASN A 209 -11.24 -9.68 25.08
N MET A 210 -10.56 -8.55 24.86
CA MET A 210 -9.70 -7.94 25.89
C MET A 210 -10.48 -7.59 27.15
N VAL A 211 -11.69 -7.03 27.01
CA VAL A 211 -12.59 -6.78 28.16
C VAL A 211 -12.96 -8.11 28.84
N GLY A 212 -13.32 -9.15 28.08
CA GLY A 212 -13.63 -10.47 28.61
C GLY A 212 -12.46 -11.12 29.36
N ILE A 213 -11.23 -10.96 28.89
CA ILE A 213 -10.01 -11.42 29.58
C ILE A 213 -9.89 -10.75 30.96
N LEU A 214 -10.14 -9.44 31.05
CA LEU A 214 -10.11 -8.72 32.33
C LEU A 214 -11.24 -9.16 33.27
N ASP A 215 -12.45 -9.35 32.74
CA ASP A 215 -13.65 -9.70 33.51
C ASP A 215 -13.59 -11.13 34.10
N THR A 216 -12.92 -12.04 33.39
CA THR A 216 -12.80 -13.45 33.79
C THR A 216 -11.61 -13.72 34.71
N TYR A 217 -10.67 -12.80 34.83
CA TYR A 217 -9.50 -12.96 35.69
C TYR A 217 -9.85 -12.86 37.18
N ASP A 218 -9.51 -13.89 37.95
CA ASP A 218 -9.59 -13.89 39.41
C ASP A 218 -8.22 -13.57 40.03
N PRO A 219 -8.05 -12.40 40.67
CA PRO A 219 -6.80 -12.01 41.32
C PRO A 219 -6.36 -12.92 42.47
N SER A 220 -7.29 -13.72 43.04
CA SER A 220 -7.01 -14.60 44.17
C SER A 220 -6.29 -15.89 43.76
N SER A 221 -6.44 -16.30 42.50
CA SER A 221 -6.00 -17.59 42.00
C SER A 221 -5.19 -17.52 40.70
N GLY A 222 -5.33 -16.45 39.92
CA GLY A 222 -4.67 -16.28 38.62
C GLY A 222 -3.30 -15.62 38.70
N ASP A 223 -2.38 -16.01 37.81
CA ASP A 223 -1.06 -15.39 37.67
C ASP A 223 -1.15 -14.05 36.90
N PRO A 224 -0.68 -12.92 37.47
CA PRO A 224 -0.61 -11.63 36.78
C PRO A 224 0.17 -11.64 35.46
N LYS A 225 1.14 -12.55 35.30
CA LYS A 225 1.92 -12.70 34.07
C LYS A 225 1.12 -13.37 32.96
N ASP A 226 0.31 -14.37 33.31
CA ASP A 226 -0.58 -15.05 32.36
C ASP A 226 -1.67 -14.09 31.87
N LEU A 227 -2.20 -13.24 32.77
CA LEU A 227 -3.12 -12.16 32.38
C LEU A 227 -2.47 -11.20 31.37
N LYS A 228 -1.22 -10.78 31.63
CA LYS A 228 -0.49 -9.91 30.70
C LYS A 228 -0.31 -10.59 29.33
N ALA A 229 0.13 -11.84 29.32
CA ALA A 229 0.35 -12.59 28.10
C ALA A 229 -0.93 -12.71 27.26
N ALA A 230 -2.06 -13.03 27.90
CA ALA A 230 -3.36 -13.10 27.23
C ALA A 230 -3.79 -11.75 26.62
N LEU A 231 -3.61 -10.65 27.36
CA LEU A 231 -3.92 -9.30 26.85
C LEU A 231 -3.00 -8.89 25.71
N ASP A 232 -1.69 -9.15 25.81
CA ASP A 232 -0.72 -8.87 24.74
C ASP A 232 -1.07 -9.63 23.46
N ASP A 233 -1.46 -10.91 23.59
CA ASP A 233 -1.75 -11.74 22.43
C ASP A 233 -3.05 -11.31 21.74
N GLU A 234 -4.11 -10.98 22.50
CA GLU A 234 -5.33 -10.43 21.92
C GLU A 234 -5.08 -9.03 21.31
N PHE A 235 -4.28 -8.19 21.99
CA PHE A 235 -3.92 -6.87 21.49
C PHE A 235 -3.17 -6.96 20.15
N LYS A 236 -2.21 -7.88 20.01
CA LYS A 236 -1.53 -8.15 18.72
C LYS A 236 -2.53 -8.60 17.65
N LEU A 237 -3.48 -9.45 18.03
CA LEU A 237 -4.46 -10.00 17.09
C LEU A 237 -5.36 -8.92 16.49
N ILE A 238 -5.66 -7.85 17.24
CA ILE A 238 -6.37 -6.67 16.72
C ILE A 238 -5.62 -6.05 15.54
N PHE A 239 -4.29 -5.88 15.62
CA PHE A 239 -3.49 -5.36 14.51
C PHE A 239 -3.39 -6.33 13.34
N GLU A 240 -3.20 -7.62 13.62
CA GLU A 240 -3.09 -8.65 12.60
C GLU A 240 -4.38 -8.80 11.78
N ARG A 241 -5.54 -8.57 12.41
CA ARG A 241 -6.86 -8.71 11.79
C ARG A 241 -7.52 -7.39 11.42
N CYS A 242 -6.86 -6.25 11.65
CA CYS A 242 -7.42 -4.95 11.32
C CYS A 242 -7.58 -4.80 9.79
N THR A 243 -8.82 -4.63 9.35
CA THR A 243 -9.18 -4.35 7.95
C THR A 243 -9.59 -2.90 7.71
N MET A 244 -9.65 -2.08 8.76
CA MET A 244 -9.94 -0.64 8.66
C MET A 244 -8.84 0.09 7.88
N THR A 245 -9.24 1.11 7.12
CA THR A 245 -8.32 1.97 6.35
C THR A 245 -8.76 3.44 6.43
N GLY A 246 -7.87 4.37 6.09
CA GLY A 246 -8.13 5.81 6.12
C GLY A 246 -8.16 6.40 7.53
N GLU A 247 -8.83 7.54 7.70
CA GLU A 247 -8.85 8.28 8.97
C GLU A 247 -9.38 7.42 10.14
N SER A 248 -10.36 6.54 9.92
CA SER A 248 -10.86 5.63 10.97
C SER A 248 -9.77 4.70 11.50
N HIS A 249 -8.84 4.26 10.65
CA HIS A 249 -7.69 3.46 11.03
C HIS A 249 -6.67 4.28 11.82
N GLU A 250 -6.41 5.52 11.40
CA GLU A 250 -5.51 6.42 12.14
C GLU A 250 -6.08 6.76 13.52
N GLN A 251 -7.39 6.98 13.61
CA GLN A 251 -8.07 7.20 14.89
C GLN A 251 -8.07 5.93 15.76
N LEU A 252 -8.19 4.74 15.19
CA LEU A 252 -7.99 3.48 15.92
C LEU A 252 -6.56 3.39 16.46
N HIS A 253 -5.55 3.77 15.68
CA HIS A 253 -4.16 3.79 16.13
C HIS A 253 -3.97 4.74 17.33
N ASN A 254 -4.53 5.96 17.24
CA ASN A 254 -4.50 6.92 18.35
C ASN A 254 -5.18 6.36 19.61
N TYR A 255 -6.27 5.61 19.44
CA TYR A 255 -6.97 4.94 20.52
C TYR A 255 -6.15 3.81 21.17
N LEU A 256 -5.42 3.02 20.37
CA LEU A 256 -4.66 1.87 20.85
C LEU A 256 -3.31 2.24 21.48
N ILE A 257 -2.72 3.41 21.15
CA ILE A 257 -1.41 3.83 21.70
C ILE A 257 -1.39 3.85 23.24
N PRO A 258 -2.35 4.48 23.95
CA PRO A 258 -2.36 4.47 25.42
C PRO A 258 -2.45 3.07 26.01
N ILE A 259 -3.16 2.14 25.34
CA ILE A 259 -3.30 0.74 25.77
C ILE A 259 -1.97 0.02 25.58
N HIS A 260 -1.29 0.21 24.44
CA HIS A 260 0.04 -0.33 24.21
C HIS A 260 1.03 0.14 25.29
N HIS A 261 1.03 1.44 25.61
CA HIS A 261 1.89 2.00 26.66
C HIS A 261 1.57 1.42 28.04
N ALA A 262 0.29 1.18 28.35
CA ALA A 262 -0.11 0.55 29.59
C ALA A 262 0.36 -0.91 29.70
N LEU A 263 0.57 -1.62 28.58
CA LEU A 263 0.99 -3.02 28.53
C LEU A 263 2.51 -3.22 28.41
N ALA A 264 3.22 -2.30 27.76
CA ALA A 264 4.60 -2.53 27.27
C ALA A 264 5.64 -2.81 28.37
N ASP A 265 5.56 -2.09 29.49
CA ASP A 265 6.63 -2.10 30.52
C ASP A 265 6.25 -2.88 31.80
N LEU A 266 5.18 -3.67 31.76
CA LEU A 266 4.71 -4.44 32.91
C LEU A 266 5.29 -5.86 32.90
N ASP A 267 5.80 -6.35 34.04
CA ASP A 267 6.17 -7.78 34.18
C ASP A 267 4.92 -8.66 34.44
N GLY A 268 3.82 -8.03 34.88
CA GLY A 268 2.51 -8.64 35.10
C GLY A 268 1.47 -7.56 35.44
N ILE A 269 0.20 -7.84 35.24
CA ILE A 269 -0.88 -6.85 35.44
C ILE A 269 -1.34 -6.84 36.89
N ARG A 270 -1.05 -5.76 37.63
CA ARG A 270 -1.57 -5.58 39.01
C ARG A 270 -2.96 -4.93 38.97
N GLU A 271 -3.62 -4.88 40.11
CA GLU A 271 -4.98 -4.32 40.25
C GLU A 271 -5.11 -2.90 39.66
N ALA A 272 -4.21 -1.98 40.04
CA ALA A 272 -4.23 -0.61 39.51
C ALA A 272 -3.98 -0.53 37.99
N ASP A 273 -3.13 -1.43 37.45
CA ASP A 273 -2.86 -1.51 36.02
C ASP A 273 -4.09 -2.05 35.29
N ARG A 274 -4.75 -3.07 35.86
CA ARG A 274 -5.99 -3.66 35.36
C ARG A 274 -7.12 -2.63 35.26
N ASP A 275 -7.33 -1.85 36.32
CA ASP A 275 -8.36 -0.82 36.34
C ASP A 275 -8.08 0.29 35.31
N THR A 276 -6.80 0.63 35.13
CA THR A 276 -6.36 1.57 34.10
C THR A 276 -6.66 1.05 32.69
N ILE A 277 -6.31 -0.20 32.39
CA ILE A 277 -6.57 -0.83 31.08
C ILE A 277 -8.07 -0.97 30.84
N ALA A 278 -8.85 -1.37 31.84
CA ALA A 278 -10.30 -1.46 31.75
C ALA A 278 -10.94 -0.10 31.42
N ALA A 279 -10.48 0.97 32.07
CA ALA A 279 -10.94 2.33 31.78
C ALA A 279 -10.58 2.79 30.37
N LEU A 280 -9.39 2.43 29.85
CA LEU A 280 -9.00 2.72 28.47
C LEU A 280 -9.88 1.97 27.47
N LEU A 281 -10.13 0.67 27.70
CA LEU A 281 -10.97 -0.16 26.84
C LEU A 281 -12.44 0.31 26.79
N ALA A 282 -12.97 0.78 27.92
CA ALA A 282 -14.34 1.29 28.00
C ALA A 282 -14.59 2.50 27.09
N ARG A 283 -13.54 3.29 26.78
CA ARG A 283 -13.64 4.47 25.90
C ARG A 283 -13.82 4.12 24.44
N TYR A 284 -13.72 2.85 24.05
CA TYR A 284 -13.96 2.42 22.67
C TYR A 284 -15.32 2.91 22.16
N ALA A 285 -16.37 2.75 22.97
CA ALA A 285 -17.74 3.11 22.62
C ALA A 285 -17.98 4.63 22.50
N ASP A 286 -17.05 5.46 22.99
CA ASP A 286 -17.11 6.91 22.81
C ASP A 286 -16.73 7.32 21.38
N TYR A 287 -15.91 6.52 20.70
CA TYR A 287 -15.28 6.87 19.43
C TYR A 287 -15.62 5.93 18.28
N PHE A 288 -16.02 4.68 18.57
CA PHE A 288 -16.23 3.65 17.55
C PHE A 288 -17.60 2.97 17.70
N GLU A 289 -18.16 2.55 16.57
CA GLU A 289 -19.37 1.72 16.47
C GLU A 289 -19.25 0.57 15.46
#